data_AF-A0A2N2ADT9-F1
#
_entry.id   AF-A0A2N2ADT9-F1
#
_cell.length_a   1.000
_cell.length_b   1.000
_cell.length_c   1.000
_cell.angle_alpha   90.00
_cell.angle_beta   90.00
_cell.angle_gamma   90.00
#
_symmetry.space_group_name_H-M   'P 1'
#
loop_
_entity.id
_entity.type
_entity.pdbx_description
1 polymer ?
#
loop_
_entity_poly.entity_id
_entity_poly.type
_entity_poly.pdbx_seq_one_letter_code
_entity_poly.pdbx_strand_id
1 'polypeptide(L)'
;MKRSNKTLVALLAGSLLLGGTGAALAFGGHPGMGGCDRDGANPMRAVMQLDDLTDAQRSQLDTLRKEQRDVMRKQMDTMRDARRELRDAMDAGADTATIRQLADKQAAQMADMIVARAEARQKFQAILTPQQREKVQQGMGGFGDGPRHGW
;
A
#
# COMPACT_ATOMS: atom_id res chain seq x y z
N MET A 1 -46.42 -24.92 -13.08
CA MET A 1 -46.15 -24.59 -14.50
C MET A 1 -46.83 -23.27 -14.86
N LYS A 2 -46.07 -22.18 -15.10
CA LYS A 2 -46.40 -21.10 -16.05
C LYS A 2 -45.15 -20.22 -16.23
N ARG A 3 -44.99 -19.69 -17.44
CA ARG A 3 -43.75 -19.37 -18.15
C ARG A 3 -43.36 -17.88 -18.07
N SER A 4 -42.04 -17.65 -18.08
CA SER A 4 -41.19 -16.64 -18.78
C SER A 4 -41.68 -15.22 -19.12
N ASN A 5 -40.73 -14.26 -19.12
CA ASN A 5 -40.44 -13.26 -20.18
C ASN A 5 -39.15 -12.48 -19.82
N LYS A 6 -38.00 -12.66 -20.51
CA LYS A 6 -37.51 -12.04 -21.76
C LYS A 6 -37.27 -10.51 -21.70
N THR A 7 -35.97 -10.19 -21.56
CA THR A 7 -35.19 -9.04 -22.09
C THR A 7 -35.91 -7.85 -22.72
N LEU A 8 -35.56 -6.63 -22.28
CA LEU A 8 -35.65 -5.41 -23.09
C LEU A 8 -34.42 -4.52 -22.91
N VAL A 9 -33.83 -4.20 -24.07
CA VAL A 9 -32.72 -3.31 -24.36
C VAL A 9 -33.22 -1.87 -24.40
N ALA A 10 -32.42 -0.90 -23.94
CA ALA A 10 -32.53 0.49 -24.37
C ALA A 10 -31.16 1.17 -24.41
N LEU A 11 -30.67 1.35 -25.64
CA LEU A 11 -29.55 2.21 -26.03
C LEU A 11 -29.95 3.68 -25.85
N LEU A 12 -29.11 4.50 -25.20
CA LEU A 12 -29.16 5.95 -25.35
C LEU A 12 -27.79 6.49 -25.76
N ALA A 13 -27.84 7.21 -26.88
CA ALA A 13 -26.74 7.67 -27.68
C ALA A 13 -26.07 8.93 -27.12
N GLY A 14 -24.76 9.00 -27.38
CA GLY A 14 -23.95 10.14 -27.79
C GLY A 14 -24.35 11.57 -27.42
N SER A 15 -23.40 12.28 -26.81
CA SER A 15 -23.17 13.70 -27.07
C SER A 15 -21.67 13.99 -26.98
N LEU A 16 -21.08 14.19 -28.16
CA LEU A 16 -19.74 14.70 -28.38
C LEU A 16 -19.84 16.23 -28.42
N LEU A 17 -19.14 16.96 -27.54
CA LEU A 17 -18.79 18.37 -27.79
C LEU A 17 -17.35 18.66 -27.33
N LEU A 18 -16.55 19.01 -28.32
CA LEU A 18 -15.21 19.58 -28.24
C LEU A 18 -15.27 21.08 -27.96
N GLY A 19 -14.30 21.59 -27.20
CA GLY A 19 -13.99 23.01 -27.01
C GLY A 19 -13.66 23.27 -25.55
N GLY A 20 -12.46 23.67 -25.12
CA GLY A 20 -11.31 24.24 -25.80
C GLY A 20 -10.85 25.42 -24.96
N THR A 21 -9.68 25.34 -24.30
CA THR A 21 -8.77 26.47 -23.99
C THR A 21 -7.58 25.95 -23.20
N GLY A 22 -6.38 26.36 -23.61
CA GLY A 22 -5.11 25.91 -23.06
C GLY A 22 -4.90 26.33 -21.61
N ALA A 23 -4.63 25.33 -20.76
CA ALA A 23 -3.95 25.56 -19.50
C ALA A 23 -2.45 25.41 -19.77
N ALA A 24 -1.73 26.52 -19.63
CA ALA A 24 -0.28 26.53 -19.59
C ALA A 24 0.21 25.49 -18.56
N LEU A 25 1.03 24.53 -19.02
CA LEU A 25 1.77 23.64 -18.14
C LEU A 25 2.83 24.49 -17.43
N ALA A 26 2.42 25.15 -16.35
CA ALA A 26 3.34 25.62 -15.35
C ALA A 26 3.99 24.38 -14.73
N PHE A 27 5.20 24.05 -15.20
CA PHE A 27 6.15 23.20 -14.49
C PHE A 27 6.56 23.91 -13.19
N GLY A 28 5.62 23.93 -12.25
CA GLY A 28 5.78 24.49 -10.92
C GLY A 28 6.13 23.38 -9.95
N GLY A 29 7.39 23.36 -9.54
CA GLY A 29 7.81 22.88 -8.23
C GLY A 29 7.51 21.42 -7.93
N HIS A 30 8.48 20.56 -8.21
CA HIS A 30 8.62 19.24 -7.62
C HIS A 30 8.59 19.36 -6.08
N PRO A 31 7.54 18.92 -5.35
CA PRO A 31 7.71 18.64 -3.93
C PRO A 31 8.40 17.27 -3.86
N GLY A 32 9.41 17.19 -3.01
CA GLY A 32 10.38 16.10 -3.02
C GLY A 32 9.77 14.71 -3.12
N MET A 33 10.44 13.90 -3.94
CA MET A 33 10.38 12.45 -3.93
C MET A 33 10.94 11.96 -2.58
N GLY A 34 10.16 12.15 -1.51
CA GLY A 34 10.46 11.73 -0.14
C GLY A 34 9.71 10.45 0.15
N GLY A 35 10.44 9.43 0.59
CA GLY A 35 9.97 8.07 0.77
C GLY A 35 8.66 7.91 1.53
N CYS A 36 8.08 6.73 1.37
CA CYS A 36 6.88 6.21 1.98
C CYS A 36 6.99 6.05 3.52
N ASP A 37 7.72 6.94 4.19
CA ASP A 37 8.16 6.86 5.58
C ASP A 37 8.00 8.21 6.33
N ARG A 38 7.24 9.17 5.79
CA ARG A 38 6.81 10.34 6.57
C ARG A 38 5.51 10.01 7.31
N ASP A 39 5.69 9.63 8.58
CA ASP A 39 4.74 9.87 9.66
C ASP A 39 3.31 9.33 9.49
N GLY A 40 3.13 8.25 8.74
CA GLY A 40 1.90 7.47 8.71
C GLY A 40 1.96 6.29 9.68
N ALA A 41 1.43 6.47 10.89
CA ALA A 41 1.09 5.46 11.89
C ALA A 41 1.60 4.02 11.62
N ASN A 42 2.88 3.74 11.90
CA ASN A 42 3.37 2.36 11.90
C ASN A 42 2.75 1.63 13.12
N PRO A 43 1.83 0.67 12.94
CA PRO A 43 1.19 -0.05 14.05
C PRO A 43 2.21 -0.64 15.02
N MET A 44 3.35 -1.11 14.53
CA MET A 44 4.41 -1.63 15.39
C MET A 44 4.99 -0.57 16.32
N ARG A 45 5.15 0.68 15.83
CA ARG A 45 5.68 1.77 16.66
C ARG A 45 4.68 2.13 17.76
N ALA A 46 3.38 2.06 17.49
CA ALA A 46 2.34 2.30 18.48
C ALA A 46 2.31 1.19 19.55
N VAL A 47 2.41 -0.08 19.13
CA VAL A 47 2.47 -1.23 20.06
C VAL A 47 3.67 -1.12 21.02
N MET A 48 4.85 -0.76 20.51
CA MET A 48 6.05 -0.64 21.35
C MET A 48 6.05 0.53 22.33
N GLN A 49 5.11 1.47 22.17
CA GLN A 49 4.92 2.62 23.06
C GLN A 49 3.89 2.36 24.17
N LEU A 50 3.24 1.20 24.18
CA LEU A 50 2.38 0.81 25.29
C LEU A 50 3.20 0.73 26.58
N ASP A 51 2.71 1.43 27.59
CA ASP A 51 3.29 1.54 28.93
C ASP A 51 3.03 0.30 29.79
N ASP A 52 1.98 -0.45 29.47
CA ASP A 52 1.51 -1.63 30.20
C ASP A 52 1.97 -2.99 29.60
N LEU A 53 2.99 -2.99 28.73
CA LEU A 53 3.57 -4.25 28.23
C LEU A 53 4.34 -4.98 29.33
N THR A 54 4.00 -6.25 29.53
CA THR A 54 4.81 -7.15 30.36
C THR A 54 6.17 -7.44 29.72
N ASP A 55 7.17 -7.82 30.52
CA ASP A 55 8.50 -8.20 30.02
C ASP A 55 8.46 -9.35 29.01
N ALA A 56 7.59 -10.33 29.26
CA ALA A 56 7.36 -11.45 28.36
C ALA A 56 6.81 -10.99 26.99
N GLN A 57 5.79 -10.11 27.00
CA GLN A 57 5.26 -9.54 25.76
C GLN A 57 6.32 -8.71 25.04
N ARG A 58 7.07 -7.86 25.74
CA ARG A 58 8.13 -7.03 25.14
C ARG A 58 9.17 -7.88 24.42
N SER A 59 9.63 -8.96 25.05
CA SER A 59 10.58 -9.91 24.46
C SER A 59 10.04 -10.58 23.18
N GLN A 60 8.78 -11.03 23.20
CA GLN A 60 8.12 -11.63 22.04
C GLN A 60 7.95 -10.62 20.89
N LEU A 61 7.52 -9.41 21.21
CA LEU A 61 7.34 -8.32 20.25
C LEU A 61 8.67 -7.92 19.61
N ASP A 62 9.75 -7.84 20.38
CA ASP A 62 11.08 -7.49 19.86
C ASP A 62 11.65 -8.55 18.94
N THR A 63 11.43 -9.83 19.25
CA THR A 63 11.81 -10.95 18.39
C THR A 63 11.07 -10.87 17.07
N LEU A 64 9.74 -10.76 17.11
CA LEU A 64 8.91 -10.63 15.92
C LEU A 64 9.26 -9.39 15.09
N ARG A 65 9.62 -8.27 15.74
CA ARG A 65 10.05 -7.05 15.06
C ARG A 65 11.36 -7.25 14.30
N LYS A 66 12.33 -7.95 14.88
CA LYS A 66 13.61 -8.25 14.23
C LYS A 66 13.40 -9.14 13.01
N GLU A 67 12.64 -10.22 13.16
CA GLU A 67 12.27 -11.11 12.06
C GLU A 67 11.58 -10.35 10.93
N GLN A 68 10.55 -9.55 11.26
CA GLN A 68 9.83 -8.77 10.27
C GLN A 68 10.73 -7.76 9.56
N ARG A 69 11.62 -7.08 10.30
CA ARG A 69 12.54 -6.12 9.70
C ARG A 69 13.44 -6.78 8.67
N ASP A 70 13.93 -7.98 8.94
CA ASP A 70 14.85 -8.68 8.03
C ASP A 70 14.09 -9.17 6.77
N VAL A 71 12.87 -9.67 6.94
CA VAL A 71 11.96 -9.99 5.81
C VAL A 71 11.67 -8.74 4.96
N MET A 72 11.33 -7.61 5.59
CA MET A 72 11.05 -6.36 4.88
C MET A 72 12.28 -5.80 4.17
N ARG A 73 13.47 -5.89 4.75
CA ARG A 73 14.72 -5.46 4.10
C ARG A 73 14.92 -6.20 2.78
N LYS A 74 14.84 -7.53 2.80
CA LYS A 74 14.96 -8.36 1.59
C LYS A 74 13.93 -7.98 0.53
N GLN A 75 12.66 -7.83 0.92
CA GLN A 75 11.60 -7.46 -0.02
C GLN A 75 11.80 -6.06 -0.62
N MET A 76 12.30 -5.10 0.17
CA MET A 76 12.62 -3.75 -0.29
C MET A 76 13.79 -3.73 -1.29
N ASP A 77 14.82 -4.55 -1.07
CA ASP A 77 15.94 -4.66 -2.00
C ASP A 77 15.47 -5.27 -3.33
N THR A 78 14.67 -6.35 -3.28
CA THR A 78 14.05 -6.92 -4.50
C THR A 78 13.13 -5.91 -5.21
N MET A 79 12.38 -5.10 -4.48
CA MET A 79 11.53 -4.05 -5.06
C MET A 79 12.36 -2.94 -5.72
N ARG A 80 13.50 -2.56 -5.12
CA ARG A 80 14.45 -1.60 -5.72
C ARG A 80 15.02 -2.14 -7.03
N ASP A 81 15.39 -3.42 -7.05
CA ASP A 81 15.88 -4.08 -8.25
C ASP A 81 14.83 -4.14 -9.35
N ALA A 82 13.60 -4.53 -9.03
CA ALA A 82 12.50 -4.58 -9.99
C ALA A 82 12.18 -3.19 -10.59
N ARG A 83 12.21 -2.13 -9.77
CA ARG A 83 12.01 -0.75 -10.25
C ARG A 83 13.14 -0.29 -11.17
N ARG A 84 14.39 -0.67 -10.86
CA ARG A 84 15.54 -0.38 -11.72
C ARG A 84 15.41 -1.12 -13.05
N GLU A 85 15.14 -2.42 -13.01
CA GLU A 85 14.96 -3.26 -14.20
C GLU A 85 13.87 -2.72 -15.12
N LEU A 86 12.72 -2.31 -14.57
CA LEU A 86 11.65 -1.68 -15.33
C LEU A 86 12.07 -0.33 -15.93
N ARG A 87 12.79 0.51 -15.17
CA ARG A 87 13.30 1.80 -15.67
C ARG A 87 14.29 1.59 -16.82
N ASP A 88 15.27 0.72 -16.63
CA ASP A 88 16.31 0.46 -17.61
C ASP A 88 15.71 -0.10 -18.91
N ALA A 89 14.68 -0.95 -18.82
CA ALA A 89 13.95 -1.45 -19.98
C ALA A 89 13.18 -0.34 -20.73
N MET A 90 12.56 0.60 -20.00
CA MET A 90 11.91 1.77 -20.62
C MET A 90 12.93 2.68 -21.31
N ASP A 91 14.05 2.96 -20.66
CA ASP A 91 15.11 3.82 -21.19
C ASP A 91 15.78 3.18 -22.43
N ALA A 92 15.86 1.85 -22.48
CA ALA A 92 16.34 1.09 -23.63
C ALA A 92 15.31 0.96 -24.78
N GLY A 93 14.09 1.45 -24.61
CA GLY A 93 13.02 1.36 -25.61
C GLY A 93 12.48 -0.05 -25.80
N ALA A 94 12.43 -0.87 -24.73
CA ALA A 94 11.86 -2.21 -24.78
C ALA A 94 10.40 -2.20 -25.24
N ASP A 95 9.97 -3.30 -25.85
CA ASP A 95 8.59 -3.43 -26.32
C ASP A 95 7.57 -3.49 -25.17
N THR A 96 6.31 -3.22 -25.50
CA THR A 96 5.22 -3.20 -24.51
C THR A 96 5.05 -4.55 -23.81
N ALA A 97 5.36 -5.66 -24.47
CA ALA A 97 5.25 -7.00 -23.87
C ALA A 97 6.27 -7.19 -22.74
N THR A 98 7.52 -6.77 -22.97
CA THR A 98 8.60 -6.79 -21.97
C THR A 98 8.27 -5.87 -20.80
N ILE A 99 7.83 -4.64 -21.08
CA ILE A 99 7.41 -3.70 -20.04
C ILE A 99 6.25 -4.27 -19.21
N ARG A 100 5.26 -4.91 -19.85
CA ARG A 100 4.13 -5.54 -19.16
C ARG A 100 4.60 -6.65 -18.22
N GLN A 101 5.49 -7.53 -18.68
CA GLN A 101 6.05 -8.62 -17.87
C GLN A 101 6.79 -8.09 -16.64
N LEU A 102 7.63 -7.07 -16.80
CA LEU A 102 8.36 -6.44 -15.69
C LEU A 102 7.42 -5.76 -14.70
N ALA A 103 6.38 -5.08 -15.19
CA ALA A 103 5.35 -4.48 -14.35
C ALA A 103 4.57 -5.53 -13.55
N ASP A 104 4.23 -6.67 -14.15
CA ASP A 104 3.54 -7.77 -13.46
C ASP A 104 4.41 -8.40 -12.37
N LYS A 105 5.70 -8.58 -12.63
CA LYS A 105 6.68 -9.01 -11.62
C LYS A 105 6.75 -8.04 -10.44
N GLN A 106 6.77 -6.73 -10.71
CA GLN A 106 6.75 -5.71 -9.67
C GLN A 106 5.44 -5.74 -8.87
N ALA A 107 4.30 -5.93 -9.52
CA ALA A 107 2.98 -6.01 -8.87
C ALA A 107 2.88 -7.24 -7.95
N ALA A 108 3.38 -8.40 -8.38
CA ALA A 108 3.45 -9.60 -7.54
C ALA A 108 4.27 -9.35 -6.27
N GLN A 109 5.45 -8.73 -6.40
CA GLN A 109 6.27 -8.38 -5.24
C GLN A 109 5.58 -7.40 -4.29
N MET A 110 4.78 -6.45 -4.81
CA MET A 110 3.97 -5.57 -3.96
C MET A 110 2.89 -6.35 -3.19
N ALA A 111 2.25 -7.33 -3.83
CA ALA A 111 1.27 -8.19 -3.17
C ALA A 111 1.90 -8.97 -2.01
N ASP A 112 3.08 -9.57 -2.24
CA ASP A 112 3.82 -10.30 -1.20
C ASP A 112 4.19 -9.41 -0.01
N MET A 113 4.58 -8.16 -0.27
CA MET A 113 4.83 -7.18 0.80
C MET A 113 3.59 -6.86 1.62
N ILE A 114 2.42 -6.75 0.98
CA ILE A 114 1.15 -6.48 1.67
C ILE A 114 0.79 -7.67 2.56
N VAL A 115 0.88 -8.89 2.04
CA VAL A 115 0.60 -10.13 2.78
C VAL A 115 1.53 -10.25 3.99
N ALA A 116 2.85 -10.09 3.79
CA ALA A 116 3.82 -10.19 4.87
C ALA A 116 3.60 -9.14 5.97
N ARG A 117 3.15 -7.92 5.62
CA ARG A 117 2.78 -6.91 6.62
C ARG A 117 1.50 -7.26 7.37
N ALA A 118 0.51 -7.83 6.69
CA ALA A 118 -0.74 -8.27 7.31
C ALA A 118 -0.50 -9.42 8.30
N GLU A 119 0.27 -10.42 7.91
CA GLU A 119 0.65 -11.55 8.78
C GLU A 119 1.42 -11.07 10.01
N ALA A 120 2.39 -10.16 9.82
CA ALA A 120 3.11 -9.57 10.94
C ALA A 120 2.15 -8.86 11.91
N ARG A 121 1.25 -8.02 11.38
CA ARG A 121 0.24 -7.32 12.18
C ARG A 121 -0.63 -8.28 12.99
N GLN A 122 -1.05 -9.40 12.41
CA GLN A 122 -1.81 -10.44 13.12
C GLN A 122 -0.99 -11.05 14.27
N LYS A 123 0.27 -11.40 14.02
CA LYS A 123 1.18 -11.92 15.06
C LYS A 123 1.40 -10.91 16.19
N PHE A 124 1.56 -9.62 15.88
CA PHE A 124 1.64 -8.55 16.88
C PHE A 124 0.38 -8.47 17.73
N GLN A 125 -0.80 -8.51 17.12
CA GLN A 125 -2.08 -8.43 17.84
C GLN A 125 -2.35 -9.64 18.74
N ALA A 126 -1.82 -10.81 18.38
CA ALA A 126 -1.97 -12.03 19.17
C ALA A 126 -1.21 -12.00 20.51
N ILE A 127 -0.15 -11.19 20.62
CA ILE A 127 0.63 -11.03 21.86
C ILE A 127 -0.08 -10.08 22.85
N LEU A 128 -0.92 -9.18 22.35
CA LEU A 128 -1.55 -8.13 23.15
C LEU A 128 -2.86 -8.60 23.77
N THR A 129 -3.18 -8.04 24.94
CA THR A 129 -4.51 -8.20 25.54
C THR A 129 -5.58 -7.44 24.72
N PRO A 130 -6.88 -7.78 24.85
CA PRO A 130 -7.95 -7.03 24.19
C PRO A 130 -7.89 -5.52 24.47
N GLN A 131 -7.63 -5.14 25.72
CA GLN A 131 -7.54 -3.74 26.15
C GLN A 131 -6.35 -3.02 25.51
N GLN A 132 -5.19 -3.67 25.41
CA GLN A 132 -4.02 -3.14 24.73
C GLN A 132 -4.26 -2.96 23.23
N ARG A 133 -4.98 -3.89 22.58
CA ARG A 133 -5.36 -3.75 21.17
C ARG A 133 -6.25 -2.54 20.93
N GLU A 134 -7.21 -2.29 21.82
CA GLU A 134 -8.06 -1.10 21.76
C GLU A 134 -7.25 0.20 21.92
N LYS A 135 -6.32 0.26 22.88
CA LYS A 135 -5.42 1.42 23.04
C LYS A 135 -4.62 1.70 21.78
N VAL A 136 -4.06 0.66 21.15
CA VAL A 136 -3.33 0.79 19.89
C VAL A 136 -4.26 1.28 18.78
N GLN A 137 -5.48 0.73 18.67
CA GLN A 137 -6.44 1.12 17.64
C GLN A 137 -6.92 2.57 17.81
N GLN A 138 -7.16 3.02 19.04
CA GLN A 138 -7.55 4.39 19.37
C GLN A 138 -6.39 5.36 19.14
N GLY A 139 -5.17 4.99 19.53
CA GLY A 139 -3.96 5.77 19.23
C GLY A 139 -3.67 5.87 17.72
N MET A 140 -4.08 4.89 16.92
CA MET A 140 -4.03 4.94 15.46
C MET A 140 -5.18 5.77 14.85
N GLY A 141 -6.35 5.80 15.49
CA GLY A 141 -7.51 6.61 15.09
C GLY A 141 -7.33 8.12 15.33
N GLY A 142 -6.45 8.52 16.26
CA GLY A 142 -6.12 9.92 16.54
C GLY A 142 -5.13 10.59 15.57
N PHE A 143 -4.48 9.83 14.68
CA PHE A 143 -3.44 10.32 13.76
C PHE A 143 -3.64 9.79 12.31
N GLY A 144 -4.91 9.63 11.90
CA GLY A 144 -5.28 8.89 10.69
C GLY A 144 -6.25 9.59 9.72
N ASP A 145 -6.60 10.85 9.93
CA ASP A 145 -7.34 11.68 8.97
C ASP A 145 -6.53 12.94 8.60
N GLY A 146 -5.34 12.73 8.06
CA GLY A 146 -4.78 13.71 7.13
C GLY A 146 -5.58 13.66 5.82
N PRO A 147 -5.68 14.76 5.05
CA PRO A 147 -6.49 14.80 3.85
C PRO A 147 -6.17 13.61 2.94
N ARG A 148 -7.20 12.80 2.65
CA ARG A 148 -7.13 11.74 1.65
C ARG A 148 -6.93 12.43 0.29
N HIS A 149 -5.68 12.63 -0.11
CA HIS A 149 -5.37 13.00 -1.48
C HIS A 149 -5.74 11.79 -2.35
N GLY A 150 -6.92 11.87 -2.96
CA GLY A 150 -7.33 11.00 -4.04
C GLY A 150 -6.31 11.06 -5.18
N TRP A 151 -6.21 9.93 -5.88
CA TRP A 151 -5.37 9.70 -7.05
C TRP A 151 -5.53 10.76 -8.13
#